data_AF-A0A2E8CVC0-F1
#
_entry.id   AF-A0A2E8CVC0-F1
#
_cell.length_a   1.000
_cell.length_b   1.000
_cell.length_c   1.000
_cell.angle_alpha   90.00
_cell.angle_beta   90.00
_cell.angle_gamma   90.00
#
_symmetry.space_group_name_H-M   'P 1'
#
loop_
_entity.id
_entity.type
_entity.pdbx_description
1 polymer ?
#
loop_
_entity_poly.entity_id
_entity_poly.type
_entity_poly.pdbx_seq_one_letter_code
_entity_poly.pdbx_strand_id
1 'polypeptide(L)'
;MQSLQGQIGTISIVKEESKTWTIREESAYTGATTVNAGTLIVNGNSLAASAGAVTVAAGATLGGSGDIGGAATITGNHHAGSTVGTAGSDFVGKQDFVGDLTYNGAVGAPASVTWDLISNANTGAGTNFDQFTVAGSLDFSTTTNLVLNFDATGSAVDWTNTSWSTDQSWVVYSSTSAIQNAGNLNLVNQNWLDSNGGTFNALRGPDNSSFALDISNPNQVVLNFTAVPEPSTYALMGLGLAAFGWFARRRRGKAAAHTDNEA
;
A
#
# COMPACT_ATOMS: atom_id res chain seq x y z
N MET A 1 8.53 -26.51 1.78
CA MET A 1 7.91 -25.96 0.55
C MET A 1 7.40 -27.12 -0.27
N GLN A 2 6.09 -27.21 -0.49
CA GLN A 2 5.55 -28.02 -1.58
C GLN A 2 5.46 -27.07 -2.78
N SER A 3 5.92 -27.47 -3.96
CA SER A 3 5.80 -26.70 -5.20
C SER A 3 5.11 -27.57 -6.23
N LEU A 4 4.01 -27.10 -6.81
CA LEU A 4 3.38 -27.71 -7.97
C LEU A 4 4.05 -27.13 -9.22
N GLN A 5 4.51 -27.98 -10.12
CA GLN A 5 5.06 -27.56 -11.42
C GLN A 5 4.56 -28.47 -12.53
N GLY A 6 4.21 -27.89 -13.68
CA GLY A 6 3.93 -28.61 -14.93
C GLY A 6 2.67 -29.47 -14.96
N GLN A 7 1.64 -29.17 -14.16
CA GLN A 7 0.38 -29.92 -14.20
C GLN A 7 -0.58 -29.39 -15.27
N ILE A 8 -1.05 -30.29 -16.14
CA ILE A 8 -2.05 -30.04 -17.20
C ILE A 8 -3.29 -30.91 -16.91
N GLY A 9 -4.47 -30.30 -16.82
CA GLY A 9 -5.75 -31.00 -16.65
C GLY A 9 -6.66 -30.42 -15.56
N THR A 10 -7.84 -31.00 -15.37
CA THR A 10 -8.82 -30.60 -14.33
C THR A 10 -8.37 -31.06 -12.95
N ILE A 11 -7.33 -30.42 -12.43
CA ILE A 11 -6.81 -30.64 -11.08
C ILE A 11 -7.27 -29.51 -10.19
N SER A 12 -7.92 -29.85 -9.08
CA SER A 12 -8.29 -28.89 -8.04
C SER A 12 -7.21 -28.81 -6.98
N ILE A 13 -6.95 -27.60 -6.50
CA ILE A 13 -6.05 -27.35 -5.36
C ILE A 13 -6.92 -27.10 -4.14
N VAL A 14 -6.65 -27.85 -3.06
CA VAL A 14 -7.26 -27.60 -1.75
C VAL A 14 -6.14 -27.43 -0.74
N LYS A 15 -6.10 -26.29 -0.06
CA LYS A 15 -5.06 -25.89 0.88
C LYS A 15 -5.64 -25.78 2.29
N GLU A 16 -5.39 -26.83 3.08
CA GLU A 16 -5.94 -27.01 4.44
C GLU A 16 -4.97 -26.67 5.57
N GLU A 17 -3.67 -26.70 5.30
CA GLU A 17 -2.64 -26.55 6.35
C GLU A 17 -2.38 -25.09 6.73
N SER A 18 -1.83 -24.81 7.92
CA SER A 18 -1.54 -23.42 8.34
C SER A 18 -0.31 -22.79 7.65
N LYS A 19 0.52 -23.58 6.98
CA LYS A 19 1.80 -23.14 6.38
C LYS A 19 1.60 -22.41 5.04
N THR A 20 2.69 -21.88 4.49
CA THR A 20 2.71 -21.30 3.14
C THR A 20 2.90 -22.36 2.06
N TRP A 21 2.07 -22.30 1.02
CA TRP A 21 2.26 -23.00 -0.26
C TRP A 21 2.53 -21.96 -1.35
N THR A 22 3.60 -22.14 -2.13
CA THR A 22 3.94 -21.26 -3.26
C THR A 22 3.82 -21.99 -4.59
N ILE A 23 3.11 -21.38 -5.54
CA ILE A 23 3.11 -21.73 -6.96
C ILE A 23 4.06 -20.75 -7.66
N ARG A 24 5.21 -21.25 -8.15
CA ARG A 24 6.32 -20.41 -8.66
C ARG A 24 6.41 -20.34 -10.18
N GLU A 25 5.83 -21.31 -10.87
CA GLU A 25 5.93 -21.46 -12.32
C GLU A 25 4.53 -21.65 -12.92
N GLU A 26 4.47 -21.57 -14.25
CA GLU A 26 3.26 -21.86 -15.02
C GLU A 26 2.72 -23.27 -14.72
N SER A 27 1.53 -23.32 -14.14
CA SER A 27 0.70 -24.50 -14.04
C SER A 27 -0.61 -24.33 -14.82
N ALA A 28 -0.91 -25.26 -15.73
CA ALA A 28 -2.12 -25.23 -16.57
C ALA A 28 -3.26 -26.07 -15.95
N TYR A 29 -3.41 -26.05 -14.62
CA TYR A 29 -4.51 -26.74 -13.97
C TYR A 29 -5.80 -25.93 -14.13
N THR A 30 -6.91 -26.61 -14.40
CA THR A 30 -8.20 -25.97 -14.69
C THR A 30 -9.26 -26.23 -13.64
N GLY A 31 -8.95 -27.00 -12.60
CA GLY A 31 -9.85 -27.20 -11.47
C GLY A 31 -9.89 -25.98 -10.54
N ALA A 32 -10.87 -25.97 -9.65
CA ALA A 32 -11.00 -24.92 -8.64
C ALA A 32 -9.85 -24.93 -7.63
N THR A 33 -9.52 -23.76 -7.09
CA THR A 33 -8.57 -23.57 -5.99
C THR A 33 -9.30 -23.10 -4.75
N THR A 34 -9.16 -23.84 -3.66
CA THR A 34 -9.74 -23.50 -2.36
C THR A 34 -8.65 -23.39 -1.32
N VAL A 35 -8.55 -22.22 -0.69
CA VAL A 35 -7.60 -21.91 0.39
C VAL A 35 -8.39 -21.83 1.69
N ASN A 36 -8.41 -22.95 2.43
CA ASN A 36 -9.14 -23.07 3.70
C ASN A 36 -8.31 -22.56 4.89
N ALA A 37 -6.98 -22.67 4.83
CA ALA A 37 -6.10 -22.14 5.88
C ALA A 37 -4.69 -21.77 5.36
N GLY A 38 -3.96 -21.03 6.19
CA GLY A 38 -2.58 -20.59 5.90
C GLY A 38 -2.50 -19.68 4.69
N THR A 39 -1.36 -19.68 4.00
CA THR A 39 -1.10 -18.80 2.85
C THR A 39 -0.92 -19.61 1.57
N LEU A 40 -1.60 -19.22 0.49
CA LEU A 40 -1.29 -19.60 -0.88
C LEU A 40 -0.64 -18.40 -1.58
N ILE A 41 0.59 -18.54 -2.04
CA ILE A 41 1.32 -17.56 -2.84
C ILE A 41 1.29 -18.01 -4.30
N VAL A 42 0.83 -17.15 -5.20
CA VAL A 42 0.83 -17.35 -6.65
C VAL A 42 1.79 -16.35 -7.30
N ASN A 43 2.96 -16.82 -7.71
CA ASN A 43 3.99 -16.02 -8.37
C ASN A 43 4.18 -16.38 -9.85
N GLY A 44 3.61 -17.50 -10.31
CA GLY A 44 3.60 -17.86 -11.72
C GLY A 44 2.49 -17.15 -12.50
N ASN A 45 2.66 -17.01 -13.82
CA ASN A 45 1.69 -16.42 -14.77
C ASN A 45 0.43 -17.29 -15.03
N SER A 46 0.07 -18.14 -14.07
CA SER A 46 -0.44 -19.48 -14.41
C SER A 46 -1.93 -19.68 -14.37
N LEU A 47 -2.69 -18.77 -13.80
CA LEU A 47 -4.14 -18.96 -13.76
C LEU A 47 -4.82 -18.34 -14.99
N ALA A 48 -4.05 -17.68 -15.86
CA ALA A 48 -4.44 -16.64 -16.80
C ALA A 48 -5.41 -16.99 -17.95
N ALA A 49 -5.91 -18.23 -18.09
CA ALA A 49 -6.86 -18.51 -19.17
C ALA A 49 -7.89 -19.63 -18.94
N SER A 50 -7.70 -20.50 -17.95
CA SER A 50 -8.59 -21.66 -17.77
C SER A 50 -8.70 -22.20 -16.34
N ALA A 51 -8.21 -21.46 -15.34
CA ALA A 51 -8.31 -21.89 -13.95
C ALA A 51 -9.77 -21.88 -13.47
N GLY A 52 -10.14 -22.88 -12.67
CA GLY A 52 -11.41 -22.87 -11.95
C GLY A 52 -11.45 -21.75 -10.92
N ALA A 53 -12.62 -21.54 -10.32
CA ALA A 53 -12.81 -20.50 -9.31
C ALA A 53 -11.77 -20.60 -8.17
N VAL A 54 -11.30 -19.45 -7.70
CA VAL A 54 -10.42 -19.32 -6.53
C VAL A 54 -11.26 -18.86 -5.35
N THR A 55 -11.18 -19.58 -4.23
CA THR A 55 -11.92 -19.26 -3.01
C THR A 55 -10.95 -19.20 -1.83
N VAL A 56 -10.99 -18.12 -1.07
CA VAL A 56 -10.13 -17.90 0.10
C VAL A 56 -11.01 -17.72 1.33
N ALA A 57 -10.97 -18.71 2.23
CA ALA A 57 -11.76 -18.72 3.45
C ALA A 57 -11.32 -17.61 4.43
N ALA A 58 -12.21 -17.27 5.38
CA ALA A 58 -11.86 -16.38 6.48
C ALA A 58 -10.61 -16.90 7.23
N GLY A 59 -9.65 -16.02 7.48
CA GLY A 59 -8.38 -16.36 8.16
C GLY A 59 -7.33 -17.03 7.29
N ALA A 60 -7.65 -17.42 6.05
CA ALA A 60 -6.67 -17.82 5.04
C ALA A 60 -6.17 -16.61 4.25
N THR A 61 -5.01 -16.74 3.61
CA THR A 61 -4.38 -15.66 2.83
C THR A 61 -4.11 -16.11 1.40
N LEU A 62 -4.52 -15.30 0.43
CA LEU A 62 -3.98 -15.33 -0.92
C LEU A 62 -2.91 -14.24 -1.05
N GLY A 63 -1.82 -14.54 -1.73
CA GLY A 63 -0.83 -13.54 -2.09
C GLY A 63 0.00 -13.90 -3.29
N GLY A 64 1.09 -13.17 -3.52
CA GLY A 64 1.96 -13.34 -4.67
C GLY A 64 1.93 -12.18 -5.66
N SER A 65 2.68 -12.32 -6.73
CA SER A 65 2.84 -11.31 -7.80
C SER A 65 2.55 -11.88 -9.20
N GLY A 66 1.82 -12.99 -9.26
CA GLY A 66 1.47 -13.68 -10.50
C GLY A 66 0.03 -13.39 -10.95
N ASP A 67 -0.45 -14.23 -11.87
CA ASP A 67 -1.78 -14.09 -12.47
C ASP A 67 -2.80 -15.01 -11.80
N ILE A 68 -4.01 -14.49 -11.55
CA ILE A 68 -5.21 -15.18 -11.05
C ILE A 68 -6.30 -15.12 -12.13
N GLY A 69 -6.45 -16.16 -12.97
CA GLY A 69 -7.38 -16.09 -14.10
C GLY A 69 -8.72 -16.77 -13.93
N GLY A 70 -8.92 -17.61 -12.90
CA GLY A 70 -10.27 -17.95 -12.46
C GLY A 70 -10.89 -16.79 -11.69
N ALA A 71 -12.22 -16.71 -11.64
CA ALA A 71 -12.90 -15.77 -10.76
C ALA A 71 -12.51 -16.04 -9.30
N ALA A 72 -12.14 -14.99 -8.57
CA ALA A 72 -11.63 -15.07 -7.21
C ALA A 72 -12.62 -14.47 -6.20
N THR A 73 -12.95 -15.23 -5.17
CA THR A 73 -13.73 -14.75 -4.01
C THR A 73 -12.87 -14.83 -2.77
N ILE A 74 -12.61 -13.68 -2.16
CA ILE A 74 -11.77 -13.55 -0.96
C ILE A 74 -12.63 -13.13 0.23
N THR A 75 -12.81 -14.04 1.19
CA THR A 75 -13.42 -13.77 2.49
C THR A 75 -12.37 -13.50 3.57
N GLY A 76 -11.14 -14.00 3.38
CA GLY A 76 -10.01 -13.80 4.29
C GLY A 76 -9.09 -12.65 3.91
N ASN A 77 -7.80 -12.95 3.86
CA ASN A 77 -6.74 -11.98 3.66
C ASN A 77 -6.21 -12.00 2.23
N HIS A 78 -5.74 -10.85 1.78
CA HIS A 78 -5.09 -10.68 0.50
C HIS A 78 -3.86 -9.78 0.65
N HIS A 79 -2.73 -10.16 0.07
CA HIS A 79 -1.49 -9.41 0.18
C HIS A 79 -0.62 -9.72 -1.04
N ALA A 80 -0.30 -8.72 -1.88
CA ALA A 80 0.59 -8.97 -3.01
C ALA A 80 2.03 -9.18 -2.51
N GLY A 81 2.89 -9.71 -3.39
CA GLY A 81 4.30 -9.92 -3.11
C GLY A 81 4.73 -11.38 -3.06
N SER A 82 5.92 -11.65 -3.60
CA SER A 82 6.40 -13.00 -3.90
C SER A 82 6.68 -13.85 -2.66
N THR A 83 6.81 -13.23 -1.49
CA THR A 83 7.26 -13.91 -0.25
C THR A 83 6.36 -13.70 0.97
N VAL A 84 5.12 -13.22 0.79
CA VAL A 84 4.14 -12.99 1.87
C VAL A 84 4.15 -14.07 2.96
N GLY A 85 4.37 -13.68 4.21
CA GLY A 85 4.43 -14.60 5.35
C GLY A 85 5.71 -15.44 5.47
N THR A 86 6.75 -15.15 4.67
CA THR A 86 8.09 -15.72 4.77
C THR A 86 9.11 -14.58 4.91
N ALA A 87 10.20 -14.77 5.66
CA ALA A 87 11.27 -13.79 5.73
C ALA A 87 11.99 -13.67 4.37
N GLY A 88 12.12 -12.46 3.81
CA GLY A 88 12.80 -12.18 2.54
C GLY A 88 12.35 -10.85 1.91
N SER A 89 13.17 -10.22 1.07
CA SER A 89 13.00 -8.82 0.62
C SER A 89 11.99 -8.56 -0.52
N ASP A 90 11.03 -9.44 -0.75
CA ASP A 90 10.12 -9.37 -1.91
C ASP A 90 8.66 -9.35 -1.43
N PHE A 91 8.34 -8.29 -0.66
CA PHE A 91 7.05 -8.06 -0.02
C PHE A 91 6.07 -7.27 -0.88
N VAL A 92 6.57 -6.53 -1.88
CA VAL A 92 5.69 -5.83 -2.83
C VAL A 92 5.45 -6.68 -4.07
N GLY A 93 4.28 -6.54 -4.67
CA GLY A 93 3.96 -7.24 -5.90
C GLY A 93 2.84 -6.59 -6.69
N LYS A 94 2.83 -6.89 -7.98
CA LYS A 94 1.68 -6.62 -8.85
C LYS A 94 0.97 -7.94 -9.06
N GLN A 95 -0.25 -8.09 -8.57
CA GLN A 95 -1.06 -9.29 -8.80
C GLN A 95 -2.17 -8.98 -9.80
N ASP A 96 -2.25 -9.80 -10.85
CA ASP A 96 -3.15 -9.57 -11.98
C ASP A 96 -4.28 -10.60 -11.96
N PHE A 97 -5.52 -10.13 -11.84
CA PHE A 97 -6.71 -10.96 -11.90
C PHE A 97 -7.25 -10.92 -13.33
N VAL A 98 -7.19 -12.03 -14.06
CA VAL A 98 -7.80 -12.12 -15.41
C VAL A 98 -9.31 -12.30 -15.29
N GLY A 99 -9.77 -13.00 -14.26
CA GLY A 99 -11.19 -13.14 -13.92
C GLY A 99 -11.72 -12.02 -13.03
N ASP A 100 -12.94 -12.21 -12.53
CA ASP A 100 -13.54 -11.32 -11.52
C ASP A 100 -12.81 -11.44 -10.17
N LEU A 101 -12.84 -10.37 -9.38
CA LEU A 101 -12.37 -10.34 -8.00
C LEU A 101 -13.47 -9.79 -7.10
N THR A 102 -13.96 -10.64 -6.19
CA THR A 102 -14.96 -10.27 -5.18
C THR A 102 -14.38 -10.39 -3.78
N TYR A 103 -14.47 -9.33 -2.99
CA TYR A 103 -14.25 -9.39 -1.54
C TYR A 103 -15.60 -9.55 -0.82
N ASN A 104 -15.74 -10.62 -0.05
CA ASN A 104 -17.00 -11.02 0.59
C ASN A 104 -16.74 -11.56 2.01
N GLY A 105 -16.17 -10.71 2.86
CA GLY A 105 -15.95 -10.97 4.28
C GLY A 105 -17.24 -10.89 5.09
N ALA A 106 -17.31 -11.59 6.22
CA ALA A 106 -18.48 -11.52 7.10
C ALA A 106 -18.48 -10.22 7.92
N VAL A 107 -19.65 -9.77 8.37
CA VAL A 107 -19.74 -8.67 9.35
C VAL A 107 -18.99 -9.06 10.64
N GLY A 108 -18.06 -8.21 11.09
CA GLY A 108 -17.18 -8.49 12.24
C GLY A 108 -15.92 -9.31 11.90
N ALA A 109 -15.83 -9.84 10.70
CA ALA A 109 -14.63 -10.47 10.13
C ALA A 109 -14.51 -10.10 8.64
N PRO A 110 -14.33 -8.79 8.33
CA PRO A 110 -14.23 -8.32 6.95
C PRO A 110 -13.01 -8.93 6.27
N ALA A 111 -13.05 -9.03 4.94
CA ALA A 111 -11.86 -9.35 4.17
C ALA A 111 -10.81 -8.25 4.41
N SER A 112 -9.53 -8.61 4.40
CA SER A 112 -8.44 -7.68 4.70
C SER A 112 -7.38 -7.72 3.62
N VAL A 113 -7.06 -6.56 3.06
CA VAL A 113 -6.00 -6.37 2.07
C VAL A 113 -4.85 -5.66 2.77
N THR A 114 -3.66 -6.25 2.72
CA THR A 114 -2.43 -5.54 3.10
C THR A 114 -1.82 -4.95 1.85
N TRP A 115 -1.50 -3.66 1.89
CA TRP A 115 -0.85 -2.92 0.82
C TRP A 115 0.48 -2.37 1.32
N ASP A 116 1.55 -2.82 0.69
CA ASP A 116 2.91 -2.45 1.06
C ASP A 116 3.43 -1.29 0.19
N LEU A 117 4.18 -0.38 0.82
CA LEU A 117 5.07 0.58 0.17
C LEU A 117 6.45 0.43 0.81
N ILE A 118 7.46 0.14 -0.01
CA ILE A 118 8.83 -0.12 0.46
C ILE A 118 9.84 0.96 0.05
N SER A 119 9.37 2.08 -0.51
CA SER A 119 10.22 3.20 -0.91
C SER A 119 9.52 4.55 -0.75
N ASN A 120 10.27 5.65 -0.78
CA ASN A 120 9.70 7.01 -0.78
C ASN A 120 9.28 7.49 -2.19
N ALA A 121 8.86 6.56 -3.06
CA ALA A 121 8.50 6.81 -4.45
C ALA A 121 7.02 6.49 -4.72
N ASN A 122 6.43 7.22 -5.66
CA ASN A 122 5.05 7.05 -6.13
C ASN A 122 4.94 6.34 -7.50
N THR A 123 6.04 5.76 -7.96
CA THR A 123 6.13 5.00 -9.22
C THR A 123 6.81 3.64 -8.96
N GLY A 124 6.67 2.70 -9.89
CA GLY A 124 7.16 1.33 -9.71
C GLY A 124 6.15 0.41 -9.01
N ALA A 125 4.91 0.37 -9.52
CA ALA A 125 3.94 -0.62 -9.06
C ALA A 125 4.51 -2.05 -9.23
N GLY A 126 4.37 -2.86 -8.20
CA GLY A 126 4.91 -4.21 -8.09
C GLY A 126 6.39 -4.31 -7.74
N THR A 127 7.14 -3.20 -7.67
CA THR A 127 8.56 -3.19 -7.28
C THR A 127 8.87 -2.27 -6.11
N ASN A 128 8.12 -1.18 -5.99
CA ASN A 128 8.21 -0.21 -4.90
C ASN A 128 6.99 -0.23 -4.00
N PHE A 129 5.84 -0.65 -4.53
CA PHE A 129 4.57 -0.75 -3.82
C PHE A 129 3.65 -1.79 -4.45
N ASP A 130 2.64 -2.22 -3.71
CA ASP A 130 1.67 -3.20 -4.19
C ASP A 130 0.71 -2.65 -5.23
N GLN A 131 0.29 -3.49 -6.17
CA GLN A 131 -0.82 -3.17 -7.05
C GLN A 131 -1.64 -4.41 -7.37
N PHE A 132 -2.95 -4.22 -7.49
CA PHE A 132 -3.87 -5.25 -7.95
C PHE A 132 -4.53 -4.78 -9.24
N THR A 133 -4.39 -5.55 -10.32
CA THR A 133 -5.12 -5.27 -11.56
C THR A 133 -6.21 -6.31 -11.79
N VAL A 134 -7.36 -5.89 -12.30
CA VAL A 134 -8.53 -6.76 -12.50
C VAL A 134 -9.04 -6.58 -13.93
N ALA A 135 -8.92 -7.61 -14.75
CA ALA A 135 -9.43 -7.62 -16.11
C ALA A 135 -10.93 -7.94 -16.15
N GLY A 136 -11.46 -8.66 -15.17
CA GLY A 136 -12.88 -8.85 -14.94
C GLY A 136 -13.53 -7.69 -14.16
N SER A 137 -14.60 -8.00 -13.42
CA SER A 137 -15.22 -7.07 -12.48
C SER A 137 -14.53 -7.12 -11.11
N LEU A 138 -14.29 -5.95 -10.52
CA LEU A 138 -13.87 -5.81 -9.12
C LEU A 138 -15.08 -5.41 -8.28
N ASP A 139 -15.40 -6.20 -7.26
CA ASP A 139 -16.52 -5.96 -6.35
C ASP A 139 -16.10 -6.04 -4.88
N PHE A 140 -16.26 -4.94 -4.16
CA PHE A 140 -16.18 -4.91 -2.70
C PHE A 140 -17.57 -5.20 -2.10
N SER A 141 -18.05 -6.44 -2.28
CA SER A 141 -19.44 -6.81 -1.95
C SER A 141 -19.81 -6.57 -0.49
N THR A 142 -18.82 -6.62 0.40
CA THR A 142 -18.92 -6.30 1.82
C THR A 142 -17.80 -5.35 2.23
N THR A 143 -17.84 -4.83 3.47
CA THR A 143 -16.71 -4.08 4.03
C THR A 143 -15.41 -4.86 3.85
N THR A 144 -14.42 -4.19 3.27
CA THR A 144 -13.09 -4.72 3.02
C THR A 144 -12.08 -3.75 3.60
N ASN A 145 -11.22 -4.24 4.48
CA ASN A 145 -10.19 -3.40 5.09
C ASN A 145 -8.99 -3.28 4.15
N LEU A 146 -8.50 -2.06 3.93
CA LEU A 146 -7.20 -1.81 3.36
C LEU A 146 -6.25 -1.38 4.49
N VAL A 147 -5.23 -2.20 4.75
CA VAL A 147 -4.22 -1.97 5.77
C VAL A 147 -2.94 -1.55 5.05
N LEU A 148 -2.46 -0.33 5.33
CA LEU A 148 -1.19 0.14 4.80
C LEU A 148 -0.04 -0.38 5.67
N ASN A 149 1.05 -0.77 5.03
CA ASN A 149 2.26 -1.24 5.67
C ASN A 149 3.48 -0.57 5.01
N PHE A 150 4.33 0.03 5.83
CA PHE A 150 5.47 0.83 5.38
C PHE A 150 6.79 0.38 6.01
N ASP A 151 6.75 -0.55 6.96
CA ASP A 151 7.91 -1.07 7.70
C ASP A 151 8.15 -2.56 7.40
N ALA A 152 7.61 -3.07 6.28
CA ALA A 152 7.96 -4.38 5.76
C ALA A 152 9.49 -4.55 5.69
N THR A 153 9.99 -5.78 5.90
CA THR A 153 11.43 -6.04 5.85
C THR A 153 12.00 -5.67 4.47
N GLY A 154 13.01 -4.79 4.45
CA GLY A 154 13.57 -4.25 3.21
C GLY A 154 12.94 -2.93 2.74
N SER A 155 11.93 -2.41 3.46
CA SER A 155 11.42 -1.06 3.24
C SER A 155 12.50 0.00 3.48
N ALA A 156 12.46 1.03 2.65
CA ALA A 156 13.21 2.27 2.79
C ALA A 156 12.28 3.46 3.00
N VAL A 157 10.98 3.25 3.29
CA VAL A 157 10.08 4.34 3.68
C VAL A 157 10.63 5.00 4.93
N ASP A 158 10.74 6.32 4.88
CA ASP A 158 11.27 7.14 5.96
C ASP A 158 10.40 8.38 6.05
N TRP A 159 9.66 8.52 7.15
CA TRP A 159 8.83 9.69 7.41
C TRP A 159 9.67 10.94 7.71
N THR A 160 10.95 11.03 7.38
CA THR A 160 11.71 12.29 7.38
C THR A 160 12.16 12.68 5.98
N ASN A 161 11.98 11.78 5.00
CA ASN A 161 12.30 12.04 3.61
C ASN A 161 11.46 13.18 3.03
N THR A 162 12.09 14.03 2.23
CA THR A 162 11.46 15.20 1.58
C THR A 162 10.33 14.85 0.62
N SER A 163 10.27 13.61 0.11
CA SER A 163 9.14 13.13 -0.69
C SER A 163 7.81 13.24 0.07
N TRP A 164 7.83 13.16 1.41
CA TRP A 164 6.64 13.29 2.26
C TRP A 164 6.31 14.74 2.62
N SER A 165 6.98 15.72 2.00
CA SER A 165 6.64 17.15 2.09
C SER A 165 5.80 17.63 0.91
N THR A 166 5.46 16.73 -0.02
CA THR A 166 4.59 16.99 -1.17
C THR A 166 3.52 15.92 -1.25
N ASP A 167 2.38 16.25 -1.87
CA ASP A 167 1.33 15.28 -2.14
C ASP A 167 1.87 14.11 -2.98
N GLN A 168 1.41 12.91 -2.65
CA GLN A 168 1.76 11.67 -3.35
C GLN A 168 0.50 10.86 -3.66
N SER A 169 0.55 10.03 -4.68
CA SER A 169 -0.59 9.19 -5.08
C SER A 169 -0.13 7.85 -5.64
N TRP A 170 -0.83 6.78 -5.29
CA TRP A 170 -0.58 5.41 -5.77
C TRP A 170 -1.86 4.76 -6.26
N VAL A 171 -1.84 4.14 -7.43
CA VAL A 171 -2.98 3.34 -7.92
C VAL A 171 -2.92 1.96 -7.25
N VAL A 172 -3.82 1.73 -6.28
CA VAL A 172 -3.92 0.48 -5.52
C VAL A 172 -4.64 -0.60 -6.35
N TYR A 173 -5.78 -0.22 -6.92
CA TYR A 173 -6.57 -1.07 -7.81
C TYR A 173 -6.75 -0.40 -9.16
N SER A 174 -6.66 -1.20 -10.23
CA SER A 174 -7.16 -0.82 -11.55
C SER A 174 -8.03 -1.93 -12.12
N SER A 175 -9.19 -1.57 -12.67
CA SER A 175 -10.16 -2.49 -13.25
C SER A 175 -10.52 -2.08 -14.68
N THR A 176 -10.73 -3.02 -15.59
CA THR A 176 -11.20 -2.72 -16.97
C THR A 176 -12.65 -2.25 -16.99
N SER A 177 -13.43 -2.65 -15.98
CA SER A 177 -14.84 -2.31 -15.80
C SER A 177 -15.02 -1.46 -14.55
N ALA A 178 -16.18 -0.79 -14.42
CA ALA A 178 -16.49 -0.01 -13.24
C ALA A 178 -16.41 -0.91 -11.98
N ILE A 179 -15.77 -0.39 -10.94
CA ILE A 179 -15.61 -1.03 -9.64
C ILE A 179 -16.95 -0.97 -8.91
N GLN A 180 -17.43 -2.14 -8.49
CA GLN A 180 -18.70 -2.30 -7.81
C GLN A 180 -18.49 -2.11 -6.31
N ASN A 181 -19.45 -1.44 -5.66
CA ASN A 181 -19.48 -1.24 -4.21
C ASN A 181 -18.19 -0.61 -3.63
N ALA A 182 -17.47 0.23 -4.39
CA ALA A 182 -16.19 0.83 -3.97
C ALA A 182 -16.24 1.53 -2.60
N GLY A 183 -17.41 2.07 -2.19
CA GLY A 183 -17.60 2.67 -0.88
C GLY A 183 -17.49 1.71 0.32
N ASN A 184 -17.46 0.40 0.08
CA ASN A 184 -17.22 -0.62 1.11
C ASN A 184 -15.73 -0.84 1.39
N LEU A 185 -14.82 -0.30 0.56
CA LEU A 185 -13.39 -0.32 0.83
C LEU A 185 -13.06 0.69 1.94
N ASN A 186 -12.57 0.18 3.06
CA ASN A 186 -12.30 0.94 4.27
C ASN A 186 -10.79 1.03 4.52
N LEU A 187 -10.23 2.23 4.42
CA LEU A 187 -8.85 2.48 4.82
C LEU A 187 -8.74 2.39 6.35
N VAL A 188 -7.95 1.43 6.83
CA VAL A 188 -7.72 1.25 8.27
C VAL A 188 -6.74 2.30 8.76
N ASN A 189 -7.23 3.29 9.49
CA ASN A 189 -6.39 4.31 10.10
C ASN A 189 -5.56 3.72 11.26
N GLN A 190 -4.24 3.87 11.20
CA GLN A 190 -3.31 3.40 12.23
C GLN A 190 -2.17 4.42 12.43
N ASN A 191 -1.44 4.29 13.53
CA ASN A 191 -0.19 5.03 13.69
C ASN A 191 0.95 4.24 13.04
N TRP A 192 1.07 4.34 11.72
CA TRP A 192 1.99 3.51 10.93
C TRP A 192 3.46 3.77 11.27
N LEU A 193 4.26 2.70 11.27
CA LEU A 193 5.71 2.79 11.41
C LEU A 193 6.37 2.98 10.04
N ASP A 194 7.46 3.72 9.99
CA ASP A 194 8.40 3.67 8.87
C ASP A 194 9.50 2.62 9.10
N SER A 195 10.39 2.45 8.12
CA SER A 195 11.50 1.49 8.20
C SER A 195 12.52 1.77 9.32
N ASN A 196 12.54 2.99 9.88
CA ASN A 196 13.41 3.40 10.98
C ASN A 196 12.72 3.27 12.35
N GLY A 197 11.47 2.79 12.38
CA GLY A 197 10.65 2.68 13.60
C GLY A 197 10.01 4.00 14.05
N GLY A 198 10.08 5.04 13.22
CA GLY A 198 9.38 6.30 13.44
C GLY A 198 7.88 6.15 13.18
N THR A 199 7.04 6.68 14.07
CA THR A 199 5.59 6.61 13.88
C THR A 199 5.06 7.80 13.09
N PHE A 200 4.08 7.58 12.22
CA PHE A 200 3.45 8.59 11.37
C PHE A 200 2.92 9.78 12.19
N ASN A 201 2.22 9.53 13.31
CA ASN A 201 1.68 10.62 14.15
C ASN A 201 2.77 11.46 14.81
N ALA A 202 3.96 10.92 15.07
CA ALA A 202 5.05 11.68 15.66
C ALA A 202 5.78 12.54 14.61
N LEU A 203 5.96 11.99 13.40
CA LEU A 203 6.80 12.61 12.36
C LEU A 203 5.99 13.39 11.31
N ARG A 204 4.70 13.11 11.15
CA ARG A 204 3.79 13.74 10.17
C ARG A 204 2.45 14.18 10.75
N GLY A 205 2.10 13.68 11.94
CA GLY A 205 0.94 14.14 12.69
C GLY A 205 0.97 15.63 13.07
N PRO A 206 2.10 16.26 13.45
CA PRO A 206 2.15 17.69 13.76
C PRO A 206 1.82 18.58 12.56
N ASP A 207 2.11 18.10 11.35
CA ASP A 207 1.78 18.80 10.12
C ASP A 207 0.33 18.55 9.71
N ASN A 208 -0.35 17.56 10.30
CA ASN A 208 -1.72 17.20 9.92
C ASN A 208 -1.80 16.55 8.52
N SER A 209 -0.69 15.94 8.07
CA SER A 209 -0.63 15.14 6.85
C SER A 209 -1.49 13.87 7.00
N SER A 210 -2.04 13.36 5.89
CA SER A 210 -2.99 12.25 5.96
C SER A 210 -3.00 11.38 4.71
N PHE A 211 -3.49 10.16 4.87
CA PHE A 211 -3.81 9.24 3.78
C PHE A 211 -5.33 9.16 3.58
N ALA A 212 -5.76 9.13 2.33
CA ALA A 212 -7.16 8.96 1.95
C ALA A 212 -7.30 8.14 0.66
N LEU A 213 -8.43 7.46 0.51
CA LEU A 213 -8.79 6.80 -0.74
C LEU A 213 -9.58 7.74 -1.63
N ASP A 214 -9.20 7.79 -2.90
CA ASP A 214 -9.97 8.38 -3.98
C ASP A 214 -10.54 7.27 -4.88
N ILE A 215 -11.88 7.25 -4.92
CA ILE A 215 -12.69 6.30 -5.69
C ILE A 215 -13.55 7.04 -6.74
N SER A 216 -13.20 8.28 -7.08
CA SER A 216 -13.94 9.09 -8.05
C SER A 216 -13.78 8.58 -9.48
N ASN A 217 -12.64 7.94 -9.79
CA ASN A 217 -12.48 7.19 -11.03
C ASN A 217 -13.23 5.86 -10.92
N PRO A 218 -14.21 5.58 -11.79
CA PRO A 218 -14.98 4.34 -11.70
C PRO A 218 -14.13 3.08 -11.90
N ASN A 219 -12.94 3.19 -12.51
CA ASN A 219 -12.07 2.08 -12.84
C ASN A 219 -10.84 1.97 -11.94
N GLN A 220 -10.65 2.86 -10.97
CA GLN A 220 -9.45 2.88 -10.13
C GLN A 220 -9.76 3.21 -8.68
N VAL A 221 -8.97 2.63 -7.78
CA VAL A 221 -8.84 3.13 -6.41
C VAL A 221 -7.44 3.71 -6.28
N VAL A 222 -7.36 4.98 -5.91
CA VAL A 222 -6.09 5.69 -5.70
C VAL A 222 -5.92 5.96 -4.20
N LEU A 223 -4.77 5.61 -3.65
CA LEU A 223 -4.35 6.06 -2.33
C LEU A 223 -3.63 7.39 -2.49
N ASN A 224 -4.16 8.44 -1.85
CA ASN A 224 -3.55 9.76 -1.83
C ASN A 224 -2.94 10.03 -0.47
N PHE A 225 -1.73 10.55 -0.46
CA PHE A 225 -1.12 11.23 0.68
C PHE A 225 -1.19 12.74 0.43
N THR A 226 -1.80 13.45 1.36
CA THR A 226 -1.77 14.92 1.37
C THR A 226 -0.70 15.37 2.35
N ALA A 227 0.34 16.00 1.82
CA ALA A 227 1.34 16.66 2.62
C ALA A 227 0.78 17.99 3.08
N VAL A 228 0.96 18.30 4.36
CA VAL A 228 0.84 19.68 4.81
C VAL A 228 2.25 20.21 4.95
N PRO A 229 2.65 21.21 4.14
CA PRO A 229 3.98 21.79 4.25
C PRO A 229 4.17 22.36 5.66
N GLU A 230 5.31 22.05 6.30
CA GLU A 230 5.68 22.69 7.56
C GLU A 230 5.52 24.21 7.39
N PRO A 231 4.68 24.87 8.22
CA PRO A 231 4.31 26.25 7.97
C PRO A 231 5.49 27.16 8.21
N SER A 232 6.23 27.49 7.15
CA SER A 232 7.07 28.68 7.09
C SER A 232 8.11 28.81 8.22
N THR A 233 8.46 27.78 9.00
CA THR A 233 9.37 27.91 10.15
C THR A 233 10.70 28.54 9.75
N TYR A 234 11.22 28.18 8.58
CA TYR A 234 12.40 28.82 7.99
C TYR A 234 12.15 30.26 7.52
N ALA A 235 10.95 30.57 7.01
CA ALA A 235 10.59 31.93 6.62
C ALA A 235 10.34 32.82 7.86
N LEU A 236 9.71 32.32 8.92
CA LEU A 236 9.53 32.98 10.21
C LEU A 236 10.87 33.15 10.94
N MET A 237 11.74 32.15 10.89
CA MET A 237 13.10 32.25 11.43
C MET A 237 13.94 33.24 10.61
N GLY A 238 13.82 33.22 9.28
CA GLY A 238 14.46 34.19 8.39
C GLY A 238 13.97 35.62 8.62
N LEU A 239 12.66 35.83 8.76
CA LEU A 239 12.06 37.12 9.13
C LEU A 239 12.47 37.54 10.54
N GLY A 240 12.53 36.61 11.49
CA GLY A 240 12.99 36.85 12.86
C GLY A 240 14.44 37.33 12.90
N LEU A 241 15.33 36.65 12.20
CA LEU A 241 16.75 37.03 12.08
C LEU A 241 16.92 38.36 11.34
N ALA A 242 16.15 38.61 10.28
CA ALA A 242 16.17 39.88 9.56
C ALA A 242 15.69 41.05 10.44
N ALA A 243 14.61 40.85 11.21
CA ALA A 243 14.13 41.83 12.18
C ALA A 243 15.17 42.09 13.28
N PHE A 244 15.78 41.05 13.83
CA PHE A 244 16.84 41.18 14.84
C PHE A 244 18.05 41.95 14.31
N GLY A 245 18.50 41.65 13.09
CA GLY A 245 19.58 42.35 12.42
C GLY A 245 19.27 43.83 12.19
N TRP A 246 18.03 44.16 11.79
CA TRP A 246 17.59 45.55 11.61
C TRP A 246 17.57 46.33 12.93
N PHE A 247 17.04 45.74 14.01
CA PHE A 247 17.02 46.37 15.33
C PHE A 247 18.45 46.56 15.90
N ALA A 248 19.34 45.60 15.71
CA ALA A 248 20.74 45.69 16.12
C ALA A 248 21.48 46.82 15.38
N ARG A 249 21.26 46.97 14.07
CA ARG A 249 21.82 48.06 13.26
C ARG A 249 21.34 49.43 13.74
N ARG A 250 20.04 49.56 14.07
CA ARG A 250 19.43 50.81 14.52
C ARG A 250 19.97 51.28 15.88
N ARG A 251 20.27 50.35 16.79
CA ARG A 251 20.89 50.65 18.09
C ARG A 251 22.32 51.18 17.95
N ARG A 252 23.12 50.62 17.04
CA ARG A 252 24.49 51.09 16.79
C ARG A 252 24.54 52.51 16.20
N GLY A 253 23.59 52.86 15.33
CA GLY A 253 23.50 54.21 14.75
C GLY A 253 23.17 55.31 15.78
N LYS A 254 22.44 55.00 16.86
CA LYS A 254 22.15 55.97 17.93
C LYS A 254 23.32 56.18 18.90
N ALA A 255 24.20 55.18 19.07
CA ALA A 255 25.39 55.30 19.91
C ALA A 255 26.47 56.20 19.29
N ALA A 256 26.57 56.25 17.96
CA ALA A 256 27.52 57.10 17.24
C ALA A 256 27.12 58.58 17.18
N ALA A 257 25.83 58.91 17.37
CA ALA A 257 25.33 60.28 17.29
C ALA A 257 25.49 61.09 18.60
N HIS A 258 25.94 60.47 19.70
CA HIS A 258 26.11 61.14 21.00
C HIS A 258 27.55 61.67 21.21
N THR A 259 28.51 61.40 20.31
CA THR A 259 29.91 61.81 20.49
C THR A 259 30.33 63.10 19.77
N ASP A 260 29.43 63.74 19.00
CA ASP A 260 29.80 64.87 18.14
C ASP A 260 29.32 66.25 18.65
N ASN A 261 29.03 66.40 19.94
CA ASN A 261 28.56 67.67 20.50
C ASN A 261 29.35 68.12 21.74
N GLU A 262 30.68 68.14 21.64
CA GLU A 262 31.56 68.94 22.50
C GLU A 262 32.71 69.52 21.67
N ALA A 263 32.55 70.76 21.21
CA ALA A 263 33.60 71.68 20.79
C ALA A 263 33.10 73.12 20.93
#